data_AF-A0AAU6RSK3-F1
#
_entry.id   AF-A0AAU6RSK3-F1
#
_cell.length_a   1.000
_cell.length_b   1.000
_cell.length_c   1.000
_cell.angle_alpha   90.00
_cell.angle_beta   90.00
_cell.angle_gamma   90.00
#
_symmetry.space_group_name_H-M   'P 1'
#
loop_
_entity.id
_entity.type
_entity.pdbx_description
1 polymer ?
#
loop_
_entity_poly.entity_id
_entity_poly.type
_entity_poly.pdbx_seq_one_letter_code
_entity_poly.pdbx_strand_id
1 'polypeptide(L)'
;MRIKDNYLKLNIRNKRTIVTSDVHGRPDLLEQLLKKVDFSHEDILIINGDIIDKGPDSIQMITYVERLMAQGNVYMTLGNCDKIFDELEEAFLYDYMEYRYTIVHEMLKQLGKTRDDYSSQSELAKELRTKFEHLHNVVKDLPLMIETEDYIFVHAGVDEDYMETTERDALNMPFFYNQPHQLEKTVVVGHFPACNFVEQGVYHHNIKIHPNHNTIAIDGGNQVKTSGQLNGLIIESDGTLHTTFVDDYEQCMVIQSFDPGLQMPHSFTYPDYNITAFEGDEYFTYCECDKHDGCMVKTEFIDFEAQRLKDDYTDYFHAVEAGAFVSVIQRYTGYVLIKKNGIVGFVPEEVLE
;
A
#
# COMPACT_ATOMS: atom_id res chain seq x y z
N MET A 1 -9.68 5.47 22.55
CA MET A 1 -10.97 4.95 22.05
C MET A 1 -10.81 3.47 21.75
N ARG A 2 -11.90 2.69 21.75
CA ARG A 2 -11.94 1.31 21.26
C ARG A 2 -12.90 1.17 20.10
N ILE A 3 -12.82 0.09 19.33
CA ILE A 3 -13.73 -0.17 18.19
C ILE A 3 -15.20 -0.05 18.59
N LYS A 4 -15.62 -0.62 19.72
CA LYS A 4 -17.01 -0.51 20.21
C LYS A 4 -17.53 0.91 20.41
N ASP A 5 -16.62 1.88 20.59
CA ASP A 5 -16.96 3.29 20.81
C ASP A 5 -17.19 4.04 19.48
N ASN A 6 -16.61 3.54 18.36
CA ASN A 6 -16.67 4.19 17.05
C ASN A 6 -16.48 3.18 15.90
N TYR A 7 -17.59 2.58 15.46
CA TYR A 7 -17.65 1.69 14.30
C TYR A 7 -18.97 1.87 13.56
N LEU A 8 -19.00 1.48 12.29
CA LEU A 8 -20.19 1.52 11.45
C LEU A 8 -20.68 0.10 11.17
N LYS A 9 -22.01 -0.10 11.20
CA LYS A 9 -22.63 -1.31 10.64
C LYS A 9 -23.15 -1.01 9.24
N LEU A 10 -22.80 -1.87 8.29
CA LEU A 10 -23.21 -1.73 6.90
C LEU A 10 -23.71 -3.08 6.36
N ASN A 11 -24.84 -3.07 5.66
CA ASN A 11 -25.32 -4.26 4.95
C ASN A 11 -24.80 -4.21 3.51
N ILE A 12 -24.08 -5.25 3.10
CA ILE A 12 -23.56 -5.36 1.73
C ILE A 12 -24.20 -6.54 0.96
N ARG A 13 -25.16 -7.23 1.56
CA ARG A 13 -25.77 -8.42 0.96
C ARG A 13 -26.52 -8.08 -0.33
N ASN A 14 -26.32 -8.90 -1.36
CA ASN A 14 -26.85 -8.69 -2.71
C ASN A 14 -26.39 -7.38 -3.38
N LYS A 15 -25.31 -6.77 -2.89
CA LYS A 15 -24.69 -5.60 -3.50
C LYS A 15 -23.26 -5.94 -3.89
N ARG A 16 -22.85 -5.44 -5.05
CA ARG A 16 -21.45 -5.51 -5.46
C ARG A 16 -20.69 -4.46 -4.66
N THR A 17 -19.63 -4.88 -3.98
CA THR A 17 -18.84 -4.01 -3.11
C THR A 17 -17.40 -3.98 -3.58
N ILE A 18 -16.88 -2.78 -3.84
CA ILE A 18 -15.49 -2.54 -4.17
C ILE A 18 -14.78 -2.04 -2.92
N VAL A 19 -13.60 -2.57 -2.66
CA VAL A 19 -12.80 -2.25 -1.47
C VAL A 19 -11.38 -1.92 -1.91
N THR A 20 -10.85 -0.80 -1.43
CA THR A 20 -9.48 -0.33 -1.66
C THR A 20 -8.90 0.20 -0.35
N SER A 21 -7.59 0.37 -0.24
CA SER A 21 -6.93 0.99 0.92
C SER A 21 -5.68 1.75 0.49
N ASP A 22 -5.08 2.51 1.42
CA ASP A 22 -3.71 3.03 1.32
C ASP A 22 -3.49 3.81 0.00
N VAL A 23 -4.42 4.72 -0.30
CA VAL A 23 -4.43 5.52 -1.53
C VAL A 23 -3.31 6.57 -1.52
N HIS A 24 -2.92 7.05 -0.35
CA HIS A 24 -1.73 7.90 -0.16
C HIS A 24 -1.60 9.05 -1.16
N GLY A 25 -2.57 9.96 -1.21
CA GLY A 25 -2.47 11.18 -2.01
C GLY A 25 -2.41 10.93 -3.52
N ARG A 26 -3.02 9.83 -4.01
CA ARG A 26 -3.11 9.47 -5.44
C ARG A 26 -4.56 9.44 -5.96
N PRO A 27 -5.24 10.61 -6.07
CA PRO A 27 -6.61 10.67 -6.58
C PRO A 27 -6.73 10.18 -8.02
N ASP A 28 -5.68 10.35 -8.81
CA ASP A 28 -5.59 9.85 -10.18
C ASP A 28 -5.64 8.31 -10.25
N LEU A 29 -4.95 7.61 -9.34
CA LEU A 29 -5.01 6.15 -9.27
C LEU A 29 -6.38 5.68 -8.77
N LEU A 30 -6.98 6.37 -7.77
CA LEU A 30 -8.32 6.02 -7.33
C LEU A 30 -9.34 6.19 -8.46
N GLU A 31 -9.28 7.29 -9.22
CA GLU A 31 -10.14 7.49 -10.39
C GLU A 31 -9.94 6.39 -11.46
N GLN A 32 -8.70 6.03 -11.75
CA GLN A 32 -8.39 4.93 -12.67
C GLN A 32 -8.95 3.58 -12.19
N LEU A 33 -8.82 3.28 -10.89
CA LEU A 33 -9.35 2.05 -10.30
C LEU A 33 -10.87 2.00 -10.43
N LEU A 34 -11.57 3.07 -10.01
CA LEU A 34 -13.02 3.16 -10.08
C LEU A 34 -13.54 3.07 -11.52
N LYS A 35 -12.83 3.67 -12.48
CA LYS A 35 -13.13 3.54 -13.90
C LYS A 35 -12.89 2.11 -14.41
N LYS A 36 -11.79 1.47 -14.00
CA LYS A 36 -11.44 0.10 -14.42
C LYS A 36 -12.48 -0.93 -13.97
N VAL A 37 -13.09 -0.72 -12.81
CA VAL A 37 -14.15 -1.59 -12.28
C VAL A 37 -15.56 -1.13 -12.66
N ASP A 38 -15.72 -0.09 -13.48
CA ASP A 38 -17.01 0.49 -13.85
C ASP A 38 -17.89 0.78 -12.60
N PHE A 39 -17.30 1.45 -11.60
CA PHE A 39 -17.99 1.80 -10.37
C PHE A 39 -19.19 2.72 -10.63
N SER A 40 -20.32 2.39 -10.02
CA SER A 40 -21.59 3.09 -10.18
C SER A 40 -22.34 3.28 -8.85
N HIS A 41 -23.46 4.00 -8.90
CA HIS A 41 -24.36 4.19 -7.77
C HIS A 41 -25.05 2.90 -7.28
N GLU A 42 -25.02 1.82 -8.06
CA GLU A 42 -25.56 0.52 -7.65
C GLU A 42 -24.59 -0.28 -6.78
N ASP A 43 -23.29 0.05 -6.86
CA ASP A 43 -22.23 -0.56 -6.09
C ASP A 43 -22.04 0.14 -4.74
N ILE A 44 -21.30 -0.50 -3.84
CA ILE A 44 -20.77 0.09 -2.61
C ILE A 44 -19.26 0.25 -2.76
N LEU A 45 -18.69 1.37 -2.34
CA LEU A 45 -17.24 1.55 -2.20
C LEU A 45 -16.86 1.64 -0.73
N ILE A 46 -15.86 0.86 -0.32
CA ILE A 46 -15.23 0.94 1.00
C ILE A 46 -13.76 1.32 0.82
N ILE A 47 -13.33 2.44 1.40
CA ILE A 47 -11.94 2.87 1.46
C ILE A 47 -11.40 2.56 2.86
N ASN A 48 -10.48 1.61 2.98
CA ASN A 48 -10.01 1.07 4.25
C ASN A 48 -8.80 1.86 4.81
N GLY A 49 -8.96 3.19 4.94
CA GLY A 49 -7.97 4.10 5.51
C GLY A 49 -6.82 4.50 4.59
N ASP A 50 -5.98 5.39 5.12
CA ASP A 50 -4.72 5.89 4.58
C ASP A 50 -4.87 6.55 3.20
N ILE A 51 -5.73 7.56 3.13
CA ILE A 51 -5.92 8.34 1.89
C ILE A 51 -4.90 9.47 1.75
N ILE A 52 -4.24 9.89 2.83
CA ILE A 52 -3.26 10.99 2.80
C ILE A 52 -1.83 10.53 3.09
N ASP A 53 -0.91 11.48 2.93
CA ASP A 53 0.54 11.33 3.08
C ASP A 53 1.17 10.39 2.05
N LYS A 54 2.51 10.43 2.00
CA LYS A 54 3.42 9.66 1.14
C LYS A 54 3.35 10.03 -0.35
N GLY A 55 2.16 10.23 -0.92
CA GLY A 55 1.98 10.76 -2.27
C GLY A 55 1.79 12.28 -2.34
N PRO A 56 1.73 12.83 -3.55
CA PRO A 56 1.88 14.28 -3.80
C PRO A 56 0.62 15.13 -3.57
N ASP A 57 -0.58 14.54 -3.59
CA ASP A 57 -1.83 15.28 -3.72
C ASP A 57 -2.85 14.97 -2.61
N SER A 58 -2.43 14.97 -1.33
CA SER A 58 -3.28 14.65 -0.17
C SER A 58 -4.45 15.61 -0.01
N ILE A 59 -4.27 16.92 -0.23
CA ILE A 59 -5.37 17.88 -0.13
C ILE A 59 -6.43 17.61 -1.22
N GLN A 60 -5.98 17.31 -2.45
CA GLN A 60 -6.89 16.95 -3.54
C GLN A 60 -7.59 15.62 -3.24
N MET A 61 -6.88 14.67 -2.65
CA MET A 61 -7.39 13.35 -2.27
C MET A 61 -8.52 13.47 -1.24
N ILE A 62 -8.32 14.19 -0.13
CA ILE A 62 -9.38 14.43 0.88
C ILE A 62 -10.61 15.06 0.21
N THR A 63 -10.40 16.11 -0.59
CA THR A 63 -11.50 16.81 -1.28
C THR A 63 -12.24 15.88 -2.25
N TYR A 64 -11.53 14.94 -2.88
CA TYR A 64 -12.14 13.97 -3.78
C TYR A 64 -12.95 12.91 -3.03
N VAL A 65 -12.41 12.36 -1.93
CA VAL A 65 -13.12 11.39 -1.09
C VAL A 65 -14.36 12.01 -0.45
N GLU A 66 -14.29 13.26 0.02
CA GLU A 66 -15.47 13.99 0.55
C GLU A 66 -16.61 14.02 -0.49
N ARG A 67 -16.30 14.33 -1.75
CA ARG A 67 -17.29 14.32 -2.84
C ARG A 67 -17.83 12.92 -3.16
N LEU A 68 -17.01 11.89 -3.04
CA LEU A 68 -17.43 10.50 -3.23
C LEU A 68 -18.38 10.06 -2.11
N MET A 69 -18.03 10.31 -0.85
CA MET A 69 -18.87 10.00 0.32
C MET A 69 -20.22 10.71 0.27
N ALA A 70 -20.27 11.94 -0.26
CA ALA A 70 -21.52 12.68 -0.45
C ALA A 70 -22.53 12.00 -1.40
N GLN A 71 -22.10 10.99 -2.18
CA GLN A 71 -22.99 10.20 -3.06
C GLN A 71 -23.84 9.18 -2.29
N GLY A 72 -23.45 8.84 -1.04
CA GLY A 72 -24.23 7.99 -0.14
C GLY A 72 -24.02 6.49 -0.29
N ASN A 73 -23.13 6.04 -1.18
CA ASN A 73 -22.73 4.65 -1.38
C ASN A 73 -21.22 4.41 -1.18
N VAL A 74 -20.51 5.41 -0.64
CA VAL A 74 -19.08 5.34 -0.34
C VAL A 74 -18.85 5.51 1.15
N TYR A 75 -18.08 4.60 1.73
CA TYR A 75 -17.76 4.54 3.14
C TYR A 75 -16.24 4.44 3.32
N MET A 76 -15.74 4.96 4.42
CA MET A 76 -14.31 4.97 4.71
C MET A 76 -14.06 4.63 6.18
N THR A 77 -13.03 3.84 6.47
CA THR A 77 -12.48 3.69 7.82
C THR A 77 -11.32 4.64 8.02
N LEU A 78 -11.02 4.99 9.27
CA LEU A 78 -9.82 5.75 9.61
C LEU A 78 -8.56 4.89 9.37
N GLY A 79 -7.53 5.47 8.76
CA GLY A 79 -6.17 4.94 8.72
C GLY A 79 -5.22 5.69 9.67
N ASN A 80 -4.00 5.19 9.86
CA ASN A 80 -3.03 5.86 10.74
C ASN A 80 -2.48 7.16 10.13
N CYS A 81 -2.32 7.26 8.81
CA CYS A 81 -1.87 8.51 8.18
C CYS A 81 -2.96 9.58 8.23
N ASP A 82 -4.24 9.18 8.22
CA ASP A 82 -5.38 10.11 8.27
C ASP A 82 -5.47 10.88 9.59
N LYS A 83 -4.77 10.40 10.63
CA LYS A 83 -4.68 11.00 11.97
C LYS A 83 -3.70 12.16 12.11
N ILE A 84 -2.94 12.49 11.08
CA ILE A 84 -1.90 13.53 11.14
C ILE A 84 -2.40 14.89 11.66
N PHE A 85 -3.69 15.21 11.47
CA PHE A 85 -4.34 16.43 11.99
C PHE A 85 -4.40 16.49 13.52
N ASP A 86 -4.61 15.34 14.16
CA ASP A 86 -4.62 15.20 15.62
C ASP A 86 -3.19 15.19 16.18
N GLU A 87 -2.24 14.75 15.36
CA GLU A 87 -0.84 14.47 15.73
C GLU A 87 0.12 15.61 15.37
N LEU A 88 -0.41 16.80 15.01
CA LEU A 88 0.39 17.97 14.62
C LEU A 88 1.40 18.45 15.69
N GLU A 89 1.18 18.11 16.96
CA GLU A 89 2.06 18.46 18.08
C GLU A 89 2.95 17.29 18.54
N GLU A 90 2.80 16.11 17.95
CA GLU A 90 3.56 14.94 18.34
C GLU A 90 5.01 15.03 17.91
N ALA A 91 5.91 14.56 18.77
CA ALA A 91 7.36 14.71 18.57
C ALA A 91 7.86 14.01 17.30
N PHE A 92 7.19 12.94 16.86
CA PHE A 92 7.61 12.15 15.69
C PHE A 92 7.34 12.86 14.36
N LEU A 93 6.43 13.85 14.32
CA LEU A 93 5.95 14.44 13.06
C LEU A 93 7.10 15.00 12.21
N TYR A 94 8.03 15.69 12.86
CA TYR A 94 9.13 16.35 12.18
C TYR A 94 10.14 15.35 11.60
N ASP A 95 10.42 14.27 12.32
CA ASP A 95 11.25 13.17 11.83
C ASP A 95 10.54 12.45 10.66
N TYR A 96 9.24 12.22 10.78
CA TYR A 96 8.43 11.62 9.70
C TYR A 96 8.48 12.48 8.42
N MET A 97 8.36 13.79 8.56
CA MET A 97 8.44 14.75 7.44
C MET A 97 9.82 14.82 6.77
N GLU A 98 10.91 14.39 7.41
CA GLU A 98 12.24 14.38 6.78
C GLU A 98 12.38 13.27 5.73
N TYR A 99 11.65 12.16 5.89
CA TYR A 99 11.76 10.99 5.02
C TYR A 99 10.49 10.69 4.21
N ARG A 100 9.39 11.42 4.47
CA ARG A 100 8.10 11.28 3.79
C ARG A 100 7.49 12.64 3.46
N TYR A 101 6.92 12.72 2.27
CA TYR A 101 6.04 13.84 1.92
C TYR A 101 4.70 13.66 2.63
N THR A 102 4.13 14.73 3.15
CA THR A 102 2.92 14.70 3.99
C THR A 102 1.99 15.85 3.65
N ILE A 103 0.74 15.76 4.06
CA ILE A 103 -0.22 16.85 3.89
C ILE A 103 0.24 18.15 4.57
N VAL A 104 1.06 18.07 5.62
CA VAL A 104 1.65 19.26 6.27
C VAL A 104 2.54 20.03 5.30
N HIS A 105 3.28 19.35 4.43
CA HIS A 105 4.06 20.00 3.38
C HIS A 105 3.17 20.75 2.39
N GLU A 106 2.04 20.15 1.98
CA GLU A 106 1.07 20.80 1.09
C GLU A 106 0.42 22.03 1.75
N MET A 107 0.05 21.92 3.03
CA MET A 107 -0.53 23.03 3.80
C MET A 107 0.45 24.20 3.94
N LEU A 108 1.70 23.92 4.32
CA LEU A 108 2.76 24.93 4.41
C LEU A 108 3.00 25.60 3.05
N LYS A 109 3.03 24.81 1.97
CA LYS A 109 3.15 25.33 0.60
C LYS A 109 1.98 26.26 0.24
N GLN A 110 0.74 25.92 0.58
CA GLN A 110 -0.43 26.80 0.34
C GLN A 110 -0.37 28.10 1.16
N LEU A 111 0.22 28.06 2.35
CA LEU A 111 0.45 29.25 3.18
C LEU A 111 1.66 30.07 2.72
N GLY A 112 2.49 29.55 1.80
CA GLY A 112 3.74 30.17 1.39
C GLY A 112 4.78 30.22 2.51
N LYS A 113 4.77 29.23 3.40
CA LYS A 113 5.62 29.13 4.59
C LYS A 113 6.42 27.82 4.60
N THR A 114 7.46 27.78 5.42
CA THR A 114 8.17 26.57 5.81
C THR A 114 8.07 26.36 7.33
N ARG A 115 8.63 25.25 7.82
CA ARG A 115 8.71 24.97 9.27
C ARG A 115 9.50 26.05 10.03
N ASP A 116 10.48 26.67 9.37
CA ASP A 116 11.38 27.67 9.98
C ASP A 116 10.70 29.03 10.22
N ASP A 117 9.52 29.26 9.65
CA ASP A 117 8.72 30.47 9.87
C ASP A 117 8.01 30.46 11.25
N TYR A 118 8.09 29.37 11.99
CA TYR A 118 7.41 29.18 13.27
C TYR A 118 8.38 29.10 14.43
N SER A 119 8.05 29.76 15.54
CA SER A 119 8.89 29.72 16.75
C SER A 119 8.81 28.39 17.50
N SER A 120 7.74 27.62 17.27
CA SER A 120 7.51 26.31 17.88
C SER A 120 6.54 25.46 17.04
N GLN A 121 6.57 24.14 17.23
CA GLN A 121 5.62 23.22 16.61
C GLN A 121 4.17 23.48 17.05
N SER A 122 3.95 23.93 18.29
CA SER A 122 2.61 24.30 18.76
C SER A 122 2.04 25.52 18.00
N GLU A 123 2.88 26.49 17.62
CA GLU A 123 2.45 27.62 16.80
C GLU A 123 2.05 27.19 15.38
N LEU A 124 2.86 26.32 14.77
CA LEU A 124 2.56 25.69 13.48
C LEU A 124 1.24 24.92 13.56
N ALA A 125 1.11 24.02 14.52
CA ALA A 125 -0.09 23.20 14.70
C ALA A 125 -1.35 24.06 14.87
N LYS A 126 -1.26 25.14 15.66
CA LYS A 126 -2.38 26.08 15.85
C LYS A 126 -2.81 26.74 14.54
N GLU A 127 -1.86 27.24 13.74
CA GLU A 127 -2.21 27.86 12.45
C GLU A 127 -2.80 26.83 11.48
N LEU A 128 -2.20 25.65 11.37
CA LEU A 128 -2.69 24.60 10.47
C LEU A 128 -4.09 24.14 10.84
N ARG A 129 -4.36 23.85 12.12
CA ARG A 129 -5.71 23.48 12.60
C ARG A 129 -6.73 24.57 12.28
N THR A 130 -6.36 25.84 12.44
CA THR A 130 -7.27 26.97 12.16
C THR A 130 -7.55 27.14 10.67
N LYS A 131 -6.50 27.02 9.82
CA LYS A 131 -6.61 27.30 8.39
C LYS A 131 -7.17 26.12 7.59
N PHE A 132 -6.94 24.90 8.06
CA PHE A 132 -7.30 23.66 7.37
C PHE A 132 -8.31 22.80 8.15
N GLU A 133 -9.07 23.39 9.08
CA GLU A 133 -10.12 22.71 9.85
C GLU A 133 -11.10 21.94 8.93
N HIS A 134 -11.42 22.51 7.77
CA HIS A 134 -12.31 21.89 6.80
C HIS A 134 -11.82 20.53 6.29
N LEU A 135 -10.50 20.34 6.13
CA LEU A 135 -9.93 19.05 5.73
C LEU A 135 -10.00 18.04 6.88
N HIS A 136 -9.68 18.48 8.09
CA HIS A 136 -9.79 17.63 9.28
C HIS A 136 -11.22 17.14 9.51
N ASN A 137 -12.21 18.00 9.27
CA ASN A 137 -13.63 17.65 9.41
C ASN A 137 -14.08 16.48 8.52
N VAL A 138 -13.36 16.17 7.44
CA VAL A 138 -13.65 15.02 6.58
C VAL A 138 -13.24 13.70 7.23
N VAL A 139 -12.16 13.69 8.02
CA VAL A 139 -11.54 12.47 8.56
C VAL A 139 -11.76 12.26 10.07
N LYS A 140 -12.04 13.32 10.84
CA LYS A 140 -12.09 13.28 12.31
C LYS A 140 -13.13 12.33 12.92
N ASP A 141 -14.24 12.11 12.20
CA ASP A 141 -15.38 11.32 12.67
C ASP A 141 -15.48 9.97 11.93
N LEU A 142 -14.43 9.56 11.21
CA LEU A 142 -14.42 8.27 10.51
C LEU A 142 -14.45 7.10 11.52
N PRO A 143 -15.18 6.01 11.20
CA PRO A 143 -15.20 4.83 12.05
C PRO A 143 -13.84 4.12 12.04
N LEU A 144 -13.48 3.51 13.17
CA LEU A 144 -12.29 2.64 13.25
C LEU A 144 -12.47 1.33 12.47
N MET A 145 -13.73 0.93 12.26
CA MET A 145 -14.10 -0.33 11.66
C MET A 145 -15.47 -0.23 10.97
N ILE A 146 -15.63 -0.92 9.84
CA ILE A 146 -16.95 -1.21 9.25
C ILE A 146 -17.25 -2.70 9.43
N GLU A 147 -18.34 -3.00 10.10
CA GLU A 147 -18.86 -4.35 10.30
C GLU A 147 -19.99 -4.65 9.32
N THR A 148 -19.90 -5.77 8.62
CA THR A 148 -20.97 -6.27 7.73
C THR A 148 -21.48 -7.64 8.18
N GLU A 149 -22.31 -8.28 7.38
CA GLU A 149 -22.78 -9.64 7.64
C GLU A 149 -21.62 -10.64 7.75
N ASP A 150 -20.72 -10.62 6.76
CA ASP A 150 -19.72 -11.66 6.54
C ASP A 150 -18.28 -11.12 6.63
N TYR A 151 -18.10 -9.79 6.64
CA TYR A 151 -16.79 -9.13 6.66
C TYR A 151 -16.64 -8.09 7.77
N ILE A 152 -15.39 -7.91 8.21
CA ILE A 152 -14.92 -6.78 9.02
C ILE A 152 -13.87 -6.02 8.19
N PHE A 153 -14.08 -4.73 7.99
CA PHE A 153 -13.09 -3.83 7.38
C PHE A 153 -12.46 -2.98 8.47
N VAL A 154 -11.15 -3.11 8.63
CA VAL A 154 -10.35 -2.41 9.65
C VAL A 154 -8.98 -2.12 9.04
N HIS A 155 -8.39 -0.97 9.35
CA HIS A 155 -7.19 -0.54 8.64
C HIS A 155 -6.00 -1.50 8.82
N ALA A 156 -5.66 -1.92 10.03
CA ALA A 156 -4.49 -2.76 10.28
C ALA A 156 -4.81 -4.17 10.82
N GLY A 157 -5.67 -4.29 11.82
CA GLY A 157 -6.00 -5.58 12.45
C GLY A 157 -6.86 -5.45 13.69
N VAL A 158 -7.19 -6.58 14.31
CA VAL A 158 -8.05 -6.67 15.51
C VAL A 158 -7.55 -7.70 16.51
N ASP A 159 -7.89 -7.50 17.77
CA ASP A 159 -7.71 -8.49 18.83
C ASP A 159 -8.76 -9.61 18.72
N GLU A 160 -8.60 -10.66 19.54
CA GLU A 160 -9.56 -11.78 19.61
C GLU A 160 -10.98 -11.29 19.94
N ASP A 161 -11.12 -10.38 20.90
CA ASP A 161 -12.35 -9.61 21.12
C ASP A 161 -12.24 -8.29 20.35
N TYR A 162 -12.53 -8.35 19.05
CA TYR A 162 -12.34 -7.24 18.11
C TYR A 162 -13.08 -5.96 18.52
N MET A 163 -14.16 -6.05 19.31
CA MET A 163 -14.88 -4.87 19.80
C MET A 163 -14.08 -4.11 20.88
N GLU A 164 -13.19 -4.80 21.60
CA GLU A 164 -12.32 -4.20 22.62
C GLU A 164 -10.98 -3.71 22.07
N THR A 165 -10.70 -3.92 20.78
CA THR A 165 -9.49 -3.44 20.12
C THR A 165 -9.34 -1.94 20.26
N THR A 166 -8.14 -1.53 20.65
CA THR A 166 -7.83 -0.11 20.83
C THR A 166 -7.67 0.58 19.47
N GLU A 167 -7.94 1.88 19.42
CA GLU A 167 -7.65 2.69 18.23
C GLU A 167 -6.20 2.52 17.75
N ARG A 168 -5.25 2.46 18.68
CA ARG A 168 -3.83 2.26 18.33
C ARG A 168 -3.64 0.96 17.55
N ASP A 169 -4.21 -0.14 18.02
CA ASP A 169 -4.01 -1.46 17.40
C ASP A 169 -4.82 -1.58 16.10
N ALA A 170 -6.07 -1.08 16.08
CA ALA A 170 -6.89 -1.03 14.87
C ALA A 170 -6.21 -0.31 13.69
N LEU A 171 -5.38 0.69 14.00
CA LEU A 171 -4.67 1.50 13.01
C LEU A 171 -3.21 1.09 12.77
N ASN A 172 -2.58 0.32 13.65
CA ASN A 172 -1.13 0.07 13.57
C ASN A 172 -0.70 -1.38 13.82
N MET A 173 -1.63 -2.33 13.95
CA MET A 173 -1.28 -3.73 14.20
C MET A 173 -0.44 -4.30 13.06
N PRO A 174 0.81 -4.71 13.32
CA PRO A 174 1.68 -5.23 12.27
C PRO A 174 1.42 -6.72 12.05
N PHE A 175 1.66 -7.19 10.83
CA PHE A 175 1.68 -8.62 10.47
C PHE A 175 0.38 -9.40 10.77
N PHE A 176 -0.78 -8.74 10.82
CA PHE A 176 -2.06 -9.41 11.11
C PHE A 176 -2.37 -10.58 10.15
N TYR A 177 -2.04 -10.44 8.86
CA TYR A 177 -2.20 -11.49 7.85
C TYR A 177 -1.48 -12.81 8.19
N ASN A 178 -0.36 -12.75 8.92
CA ASN A 178 0.48 -13.92 9.20
C ASN A 178 -0.10 -14.85 10.27
N GLN A 179 -1.11 -14.42 11.03
CA GLN A 179 -1.69 -15.21 12.11
C GLN A 179 -3.16 -15.52 11.83
N PRO A 180 -3.63 -16.76 12.09
CA PRO A 180 -5.06 -17.06 12.05
C PRO A 180 -5.79 -16.36 13.20
N HIS A 181 -7.05 -16.00 12.97
CA HIS A 181 -7.96 -15.56 14.03
C HIS A 181 -9.20 -16.47 14.12
N GLN A 182 -9.92 -16.41 15.24
CA GLN A 182 -11.12 -17.25 15.49
C GLN A 182 -12.45 -16.56 15.14
N LEU A 183 -12.39 -15.36 14.55
CA LEU A 183 -13.59 -14.64 14.14
C LEU A 183 -14.31 -15.38 13.00
N GLU A 184 -15.64 -15.43 13.08
CA GLU A 184 -16.51 -16.01 12.04
C GLU A 184 -16.47 -15.19 10.73
N LYS A 185 -16.20 -13.88 10.83
CA LYS A 185 -16.17 -12.95 9.69
C LYS A 185 -14.77 -12.84 9.11
N THR A 186 -14.70 -12.70 7.79
CA THR A 186 -13.44 -12.41 7.09
C THR A 186 -12.98 -11.00 7.41
N VAL A 187 -11.73 -10.83 7.85
CA VAL A 187 -11.17 -9.52 8.17
C VAL A 187 -10.37 -9.01 6.96
N VAL A 188 -10.71 -7.82 6.48
CA VAL A 188 -10.05 -7.16 5.36
C VAL A 188 -9.21 -6.01 5.90
N VAL A 189 -7.91 -6.03 5.62
CA VAL A 189 -6.90 -5.10 6.16
C VAL A 189 -6.07 -4.43 5.08
N GLY A 190 -5.67 -3.19 5.33
CA GLY A 190 -4.64 -2.44 4.59
C GLY A 190 -3.35 -2.37 5.41
N HIS A 191 -2.77 -1.17 5.52
CA HIS A 191 -1.68 -0.77 6.41
C HIS A 191 -0.30 -1.40 6.12
N PHE A 192 -0.26 -2.72 5.99
CA PHE A 192 0.96 -3.48 5.75
C PHE A 192 0.96 -3.98 4.30
N PRO A 193 1.91 -3.51 3.45
CA PRO A 193 1.93 -3.86 2.04
C PRO A 193 1.93 -5.37 1.81
N ALA A 194 1.03 -5.83 0.95
CA ALA A 194 0.82 -7.22 0.59
C ALA A 194 2.09 -7.93 0.13
N CYS A 195 3.01 -7.19 -0.50
CA CYS A 195 4.29 -7.71 -0.96
C CYS A 195 5.21 -8.17 0.17
N ASN A 196 5.03 -7.70 1.40
CA ASN A 196 5.79 -8.16 2.56
C ASN A 196 5.33 -9.56 3.02
N PHE A 197 4.15 -10.03 2.59
CA PHE A 197 3.66 -11.38 2.83
C PHE A 197 4.10 -12.31 1.68
N VAL A 198 5.41 -12.53 1.59
CA VAL A 198 6.02 -13.34 0.52
C VAL A 198 5.51 -14.78 0.59
N GLU A 199 4.90 -15.25 -0.51
CA GLU A 199 4.40 -16.61 -0.66
C GLU A 199 5.18 -17.28 -1.81
N GLN A 200 5.70 -18.49 -1.57
CA GLN A 200 6.47 -19.24 -2.57
C GLN A 200 7.68 -18.48 -3.14
N GLY A 201 8.23 -17.52 -2.39
CA GLY A 201 9.40 -16.73 -2.79
C GLY A 201 9.12 -15.64 -3.82
N VAL A 202 7.87 -15.43 -4.24
CA VAL A 202 7.50 -14.46 -5.29
C VAL A 202 7.19 -13.09 -4.69
N TYR A 203 7.84 -12.05 -5.21
CA TYR A 203 7.58 -10.65 -4.84
C TYR A 203 6.45 -10.06 -5.71
N HIS A 204 5.30 -9.79 -5.11
CA HIS A 204 4.15 -9.20 -5.81
C HIS A 204 3.25 -8.36 -4.90
N HIS A 205 2.58 -7.37 -5.48
CA HIS A 205 1.71 -6.43 -4.74
C HIS A 205 0.22 -6.79 -4.76
N ASN A 206 -0.14 -7.89 -5.43
CA ASN A 206 -1.53 -8.36 -5.50
C ASN A 206 -2.11 -8.65 -4.11
N ILE A 207 -3.43 -8.44 -3.99
CA ILE A 207 -4.23 -8.78 -2.82
C ILE A 207 -3.94 -10.22 -2.36
N LYS A 208 -3.74 -10.38 -1.06
CA LYS A 208 -3.48 -11.65 -0.40
C LYS A 208 -4.75 -12.16 0.26
N ILE A 209 -5.23 -13.33 -0.17
CA ILE A 209 -6.42 -13.98 0.39
C ILE A 209 -5.94 -15.27 1.05
N HIS A 210 -5.85 -15.29 2.37
CA HIS A 210 -5.34 -16.48 3.06
C HIS A 210 -6.44 -17.54 3.17
N PRO A 211 -6.23 -18.77 2.68
CA PRO A 211 -7.29 -19.80 2.66
C PRO A 211 -7.73 -20.25 4.06
N ASN A 212 -6.87 -20.10 5.07
CA ASN A 212 -7.08 -20.66 6.42
C ASN A 212 -7.05 -19.63 7.56
N HIS A 213 -6.73 -18.35 7.28
CA HIS A 213 -6.63 -17.33 8.35
C HIS A 213 -7.88 -16.45 8.42
N ASN A 214 -8.75 -16.55 7.41
CA ASN A 214 -9.92 -15.69 7.26
C ASN A 214 -9.55 -14.19 7.16
N THR A 215 -8.36 -13.90 6.64
CA THR A 215 -7.83 -12.53 6.44
C THR A 215 -7.58 -12.26 4.97
N ILE A 216 -7.93 -11.04 4.52
CA ILE A 216 -7.58 -10.51 3.20
C ILE A 216 -6.74 -9.23 3.39
N ALA A 217 -5.48 -9.24 2.95
CA ALA A 217 -4.64 -8.05 2.96
C ALA A 217 -4.66 -7.37 1.57
N ILE A 218 -5.09 -6.12 1.52
CA ILE A 218 -5.36 -5.41 0.26
C ILE A 218 -4.38 -4.26 -0.03
N ASP A 219 -3.55 -3.82 0.91
CA ASP A 219 -2.56 -2.77 0.65
C ASP A 219 -1.56 -3.19 -0.42
N GLY A 220 -1.55 -2.51 -1.57
CA GLY A 220 -0.64 -2.78 -2.68
C GLY A 220 0.70 -2.04 -2.59
N GLY A 221 1.02 -1.45 -1.44
CA GLY A 221 2.26 -0.69 -1.22
C GLY A 221 2.32 0.61 -2.00
N ASN A 222 1.18 1.18 -2.40
CA ASN A 222 1.14 2.42 -3.17
C ASN A 222 1.83 3.58 -2.41
N GLN A 223 2.76 4.30 -3.06
CA GLN A 223 3.59 5.36 -2.47
C GLN A 223 4.48 4.94 -1.27
N VAL A 224 4.41 3.68 -0.83
CA VAL A 224 5.27 3.09 0.21
C VAL A 224 6.39 2.28 -0.43
N LYS A 225 6.08 1.56 -1.51
CA LYS A 225 6.97 0.67 -2.23
C LYS A 225 7.22 1.24 -3.62
N THR A 226 8.49 1.22 -4.05
CA THR A 226 8.92 1.70 -5.37
C THR A 226 8.15 1.01 -6.51
N SER A 227 7.74 -0.24 -6.32
CA SER A 227 7.00 -1.07 -7.27
C SER A 227 5.49 -1.23 -6.96
N GLY A 228 4.97 -0.45 -6.01
CA GLY A 228 3.62 -0.54 -5.48
C GLY A 228 2.49 -0.33 -6.50
N GLN A 229 1.26 -0.53 -6.06
CA GLN A 229 0.05 -0.35 -6.87
C GLN A 229 -1.15 -0.05 -5.99
N LEU A 230 -2.20 0.53 -6.57
CA LEU A 230 -3.48 0.63 -5.89
C LEU A 230 -4.34 -0.60 -6.23
N ASN A 231 -4.66 -1.38 -5.22
CA ASN A 231 -5.45 -2.61 -5.34
C ASN A 231 -6.96 -2.35 -5.19
N GLY A 232 -7.76 -3.15 -5.88
CA GLY A 232 -9.20 -3.23 -5.67
C GLY A 232 -9.65 -4.68 -5.46
N LEU A 233 -10.31 -4.93 -4.32
CA LEU A 233 -11.07 -6.15 -4.07
C LEU A 233 -12.51 -5.90 -4.49
N ILE A 234 -13.09 -6.79 -5.29
CA ILE A 234 -14.50 -6.76 -5.67
C ILE A 234 -15.17 -7.98 -5.04
N ILE A 235 -16.16 -7.71 -4.20
CA ILE A 235 -17.05 -8.69 -3.61
C ILE A 235 -18.34 -8.63 -4.42
N GLU A 236 -18.59 -9.64 -5.24
CA GLU A 236 -19.81 -9.72 -6.04
C GLU A 236 -21.03 -10.02 -5.16
N SER A 237 -22.21 -9.70 -5.69
CA SER A 237 -23.48 -9.88 -4.96
C SER A 237 -23.77 -11.32 -4.50
N ASP A 238 -23.12 -12.31 -5.14
CA ASP A 238 -23.20 -13.74 -4.81
C ASP A 238 -22.07 -14.22 -3.88
N GLY A 239 -21.19 -13.32 -3.44
CA GLY A 239 -20.03 -13.60 -2.60
C GLY A 239 -18.75 -13.95 -3.36
N THR A 240 -18.78 -14.00 -4.71
CA THR A 240 -17.58 -14.24 -5.51
C THR A 240 -16.57 -13.10 -5.33
N LEU A 241 -15.29 -13.45 -5.13
CA LEU A 241 -14.22 -12.47 -4.99
C LEU A 241 -13.47 -12.31 -6.31
N HIS A 242 -13.28 -11.07 -6.75
CA HIS A 242 -12.38 -10.70 -7.83
C HIS A 242 -11.36 -9.67 -7.33
N THR A 243 -10.18 -9.67 -7.92
CA THR A 243 -9.12 -8.72 -7.59
C THR A 243 -8.67 -8.00 -8.85
N THR A 244 -8.26 -6.75 -8.67
CA THR A 244 -7.68 -5.92 -9.72
C THR A 244 -6.70 -4.95 -9.08
N PHE A 245 -5.95 -4.24 -9.91
CA PHE A 245 -5.08 -3.16 -9.47
C PHE A 245 -4.89 -2.14 -10.60
N VAL A 246 -4.36 -0.97 -10.25
CA VAL A 246 -3.87 0.04 -11.18
C VAL A 246 -2.52 0.58 -10.70
N ASP A 247 -1.70 1.00 -11.66
CA ASP A 247 -0.44 1.70 -11.46
C ASP A 247 -0.22 2.68 -12.61
N ASP A 248 0.74 3.59 -12.44
CA ASP A 248 1.09 4.65 -13.36
C ASP A 248 2.46 4.45 -14.02
N TYR A 249 3.02 3.23 -13.96
CA TYR A 249 4.30 2.94 -14.57
C TYR A 249 4.24 3.02 -16.10
N GLU A 250 5.36 3.45 -16.68
CA GLU A 250 5.56 3.44 -18.13
C GLU A 250 5.29 2.04 -18.70
N GLN A 251 4.40 1.97 -19.70
CA GLN A 251 4.17 0.74 -20.44
C GLN A 251 5.16 0.65 -21.59
N CYS A 252 5.98 -0.39 -21.60
CA CYS A 252 6.95 -0.65 -22.65
C CYS A 252 6.60 -1.94 -23.39
N MET A 253 6.79 -1.94 -24.71
CA MET A 253 6.59 -3.11 -25.55
C MET A 253 7.82 -4.02 -25.47
N VAL A 254 7.57 -5.32 -25.35
CA VAL A 254 8.61 -6.35 -25.47
C VAL A 254 8.93 -6.54 -26.95
N ILE A 255 10.17 -6.26 -27.35
CA ILE A 255 10.65 -6.38 -28.74
C ILE A 255 11.25 -7.75 -29.03
N GLN A 256 11.67 -8.48 -28.00
CA GLN A 256 12.23 -9.83 -28.12
C GLN A 256 11.74 -10.73 -26.99
N SER A 257 11.26 -11.93 -27.31
CA SER A 257 10.87 -12.91 -26.30
C SER A 257 12.07 -13.36 -25.46
N PHE A 258 11.85 -13.56 -24.16
CA PHE A 258 12.84 -14.04 -23.22
C PHE A 258 12.20 -15.03 -22.26
N ASP A 259 12.87 -16.16 -22.06
CA ASP A 259 12.42 -17.22 -21.16
C ASP A 259 13.61 -17.67 -20.29
N PRO A 260 13.63 -17.30 -19.00
CA PRO A 260 14.67 -17.70 -18.05
C PRO A 260 14.52 -19.16 -17.60
N GLY A 261 13.47 -19.87 -18.01
CA GLY A 261 13.16 -21.22 -17.56
C GLY A 261 12.61 -21.27 -16.13
N LEU A 262 12.63 -22.48 -15.55
CA LEU A 262 12.12 -22.72 -14.20
C LEU A 262 13.03 -22.06 -13.16
N GLN A 263 12.42 -21.33 -12.24
CA GLN A 263 13.09 -20.61 -11.16
C GLN A 263 12.45 -20.92 -9.82
N MET A 264 13.26 -20.82 -8.76
CA MET A 264 12.80 -20.76 -7.37
C MET A 264 13.20 -19.39 -6.84
N PRO A 265 12.33 -18.37 -6.96
CA PRO A 265 12.71 -17.02 -6.65
C PRO A 265 12.89 -16.81 -5.14
N HIS A 266 13.77 -15.89 -4.81
CA HIS A 266 13.98 -15.35 -3.49
C HIS A 266 13.53 -13.89 -3.50
N SER A 267 12.90 -13.48 -2.39
CA SER A 267 12.44 -12.12 -2.21
C SER A 267 12.85 -11.60 -0.85
N PHE A 268 13.36 -10.38 -0.84
CA PHE A 268 13.81 -9.65 0.33
C PHE A 268 12.87 -8.47 0.48
N THR A 269 12.14 -8.44 1.59
CA THR A 269 11.15 -7.41 1.84
C THR A 269 11.30 -6.92 3.26
N TYR A 270 10.82 -5.71 3.53
CA TYR A 270 10.79 -5.16 4.89
C TYR A 270 10.28 -6.19 5.92
N PRO A 271 10.95 -6.34 7.08
CA PRO A 271 12.15 -5.61 7.54
C PRO A 271 13.48 -6.29 7.20
N ASP A 272 13.46 -7.39 6.45
CA ASP A 272 14.58 -8.33 6.34
C ASP A 272 15.43 -8.08 5.08
N TYR A 273 16.50 -7.31 5.26
CA TYR A 273 17.41 -6.92 4.17
C TYR A 273 18.86 -7.40 4.35
N ASN A 274 19.16 -8.11 5.44
CA ASN A 274 20.53 -8.50 5.75
C ASN A 274 21.02 -9.57 4.77
N ILE A 275 22.26 -9.40 4.32
CA ILE A 275 22.95 -10.34 3.43
C ILE A 275 24.42 -10.44 3.84
N THR A 276 25.12 -11.47 3.33
CA THR A 276 26.57 -11.50 3.26
C THR A 276 26.97 -11.54 1.80
N ALA A 277 27.67 -10.52 1.31
CA ALA A 277 28.10 -10.42 -0.08
C ALA A 277 29.48 -11.09 -0.30
N PHE A 278 29.62 -11.82 -1.40
CA PHE A 278 30.85 -12.53 -1.79
C PHE A 278 31.38 -12.02 -3.14
N GLU A 279 31.79 -12.94 -4.03
CA GLU A 279 32.26 -12.61 -5.38
C GLU A 279 31.09 -12.23 -6.29
N GLY A 280 31.34 -11.25 -7.16
CA GLY A 280 30.36 -10.68 -8.07
C GLY A 280 31.01 -9.88 -9.19
N ASP A 281 30.19 -9.43 -10.12
CA ASP A 281 30.56 -8.52 -11.19
C ASP A 281 29.70 -7.24 -11.15
N GLU A 282 29.79 -6.43 -12.20
CA GLU A 282 29.04 -5.18 -12.32
C GLU A 282 27.51 -5.39 -12.37
N TYR A 283 27.05 -6.57 -12.77
CA TYR A 283 25.64 -6.91 -12.87
C TYR A 283 25.13 -7.51 -11.58
N PHE A 284 25.73 -8.61 -11.12
CA PHE A 284 25.27 -9.40 -9.99
C PHE A 284 26.39 -9.83 -9.06
N THR A 285 26.04 -9.91 -7.77
CA THR A 285 26.92 -10.40 -6.71
C THR A 285 26.24 -11.58 -6.03
N TYR A 286 27.00 -12.65 -5.77
CA TYR A 286 26.51 -13.77 -4.99
C TYR A 286 26.39 -13.37 -3.52
N CYS A 287 25.23 -13.62 -2.93
CA CYS A 287 24.93 -13.26 -1.55
C CYS A 287 24.26 -14.41 -0.80
N GLU A 288 24.61 -14.59 0.48
CA GLU A 288 23.90 -15.48 1.40
C GLU A 288 23.03 -14.67 2.36
N CYS A 289 21.95 -15.27 2.86
CA CYS A 289 21.13 -14.68 3.91
C CYS A 289 20.61 -15.77 4.86
N ASP A 290 20.12 -15.37 6.03
CA ASP A 290 19.68 -16.31 7.07
C ASP A 290 18.54 -17.24 6.63
N LYS A 291 17.79 -16.86 5.58
CA LYS A 291 16.60 -17.58 5.11
C LYS A 291 16.87 -18.51 3.92
N HIS A 292 17.93 -18.28 3.16
CA HIS A 292 18.19 -18.97 1.89
C HIS A 292 19.68 -19.19 1.64
N ASP A 293 20.02 -20.39 1.16
CA ASP A 293 21.36 -20.77 0.75
C ASP A 293 21.70 -20.14 -0.61
N GLY A 294 22.24 -18.92 -0.60
CA GLY A 294 22.81 -18.29 -1.78
C GLY A 294 21.81 -17.80 -2.84
N CYS A 295 21.92 -16.54 -3.23
CA CYS A 295 21.17 -15.97 -4.35
C CYS A 295 22.03 -14.95 -5.12
N MET A 296 21.67 -14.70 -6.38
CA MET A 296 22.30 -13.63 -7.15
C MET A 296 21.54 -12.34 -6.91
N VAL A 297 22.22 -11.36 -6.32
CA VAL A 297 21.67 -10.04 -6.05
C VAL A 297 22.22 -9.06 -7.06
N LYS A 298 21.36 -8.23 -7.66
CA LYS A 298 21.79 -7.14 -8.54
C LYS A 298 22.75 -6.24 -7.75
N THR A 299 23.97 -6.07 -8.23
CA THR A 299 25.06 -5.39 -7.50
C THR A 299 24.66 -3.97 -7.05
N GLU A 300 23.82 -3.29 -7.83
CA GLU A 300 23.31 -1.94 -7.52
C GLU A 300 22.40 -1.88 -6.28
N PHE A 301 21.78 -2.99 -5.87
CA PHE A 301 20.92 -3.07 -4.67
C PHE A 301 21.71 -3.24 -3.38
N ILE A 302 23.02 -3.53 -3.43
CA ILE A 302 23.81 -3.87 -2.26
C ILE A 302 24.43 -2.62 -1.65
N ASP A 303 24.25 -2.45 -0.34
CA ASP A 303 25.12 -1.65 0.50
C ASP A 303 26.23 -2.56 1.05
N PHE A 304 27.41 -2.48 0.43
CA PHE A 304 28.55 -3.33 0.79
C PHE A 304 29.13 -3.00 2.16
N GLU A 305 29.01 -1.76 2.63
CA GLU A 305 29.51 -1.39 3.95
C GLU A 305 28.60 -1.92 5.05
N ALA A 306 27.28 -1.80 4.84
CA ALA A 306 26.28 -2.23 5.80
C ALA A 306 25.88 -3.71 5.68
N GLN A 307 26.35 -4.42 4.65
CA GLN A 307 26.03 -5.83 4.37
C GLN A 307 24.50 -6.08 4.35
N ARG A 308 23.81 -5.25 3.56
CA ARG A 308 22.36 -5.30 3.42
C ARG A 308 21.90 -4.82 2.05
N LEU A 309 20.66 -5.11 1.71
CA LEU A 309 19.98 -4.52 0.57
C LEU A 309 19.49 -3.10 0.90
N LYS A 310 19.50 -2.23 -0.11
CA LYS A 310 19.05 -0.84 -0.05
C LYS A 310 17.53 -0.69 -0.04
N ASP A 311 16.82 -1.64 -0.65
CA ASP A 311 15.36 -1.66 -0.78
C ASP A 311 14.89 -3.12 -0.95
N ASP A 312 13.59 -3.33 -1.08
CA ASP A 312 13.00 -4.60 -1.46
C ASP A 312 13.59 -5.13 -2.78
N TYR A 313 13.85 -6.43 -2.83
CA TYR A 313 14.53 -7.07 -3.96
C TYR A 313 13.94 -8.45 -4.25
N THR A 314 14.03 -8.86 -5.52
CA THR A 314 13.81 -10.24 -5.93
C THR A 314 14.85 -10.63 -6.97
N ASP A 315 15.30 -11.88 -6.95
CA ASP A 315 16.16 -12.45 -8.00
C ASP A 315 15.35 -13.04 -9.17
N TYR A 316 14.03 -12.85 -9.17
CA TYR A 316 13.14 -13.38 -10.19
C TYR A 316 13.32 -12.68 -11.54
N PHE A 317 13.41 -13.49 -12.61
CA PHE A 317 13.34 -13.03 -13.98
C PHE A 317 12.01 -13.38 -14.63
N HIS A 318 11.41 -12.44 -15.37
CA HIS A 318 10.15 -12.67 -16.07
C HIS A 318 10.35 -13.42 -17.39
N ALA A 319 9.47 -14.38 -17.67
CA ALA A 319 9.25 -14.83 -19.04
C ALA A 319 8.33 -13.84 -19.78
N VAL A 320 8.77 -13.36 -20.95
CA VAL A 320 8.08 -12.37 -21.76
C VAL A 320 8.03 -12.77 -23.24
N GLU A 321 6.97 -12.35 -23.93
CA GLU A 321 6.75 -12.63 -25.35
C GLU A 321 6.80 -11.33 -26.16
N ALA A 322 7.43 -11.35 -27.33
CA ALA A 322 7.46 -10.21 -28.23
C ALA A 322 6.04 -9.74 -28.60
N GLY A 323 5.81 -8.42 -28.53
CA GLY A 323 4.52 -7.77 -28.73
C GLY A 323 3.66 -7.63 -27.47
N ALA A 324 4.06 -8.22 -26.34
CA ALA A 324 3.43 -7.95 -25.05
C ALA A 324 3.84 -6.58 -24.50
N PHE A 325 3.03 -6.02 -23.59
CA PHE A 325 3.37 -4.82 -22.82
C PHE A 325 3.64 -5.15 -21.36
N VAL A 326 4.61 -4.46 -20.77
CA VAL A 326 4.99 -4.58 -19.36
C VAL A 326 5.16 -3.21 -18.72
N SER A 327 4.90 -3.11 -17.41
CA SER A 327 5.18 -1.90 -16.62
C SER A 327 6.67 -1.83 -16.31
N VAL A 328 7.35 -0.75 -16.68
CA VAL A 328 8.75 -0.50 -16.30
C VAL A 328 8.80 0.22 -14.96
N ILE A 329 9.40 -0.42 -13.95
CA ILE A 329 9.58 0.17 -12.62
C ILE A 329 10.87 1.00 -12.60
N GLN A 330 11.99 0.37 -12.94
CA GLN A 330 13.30 1.01 -12.89
C GLN A 330 14.29 0.31 -13.82
N ARG A 331 15.15 1.10 -14.48
CA ARG A 331 16.24 0.59 -15.32
C ARG A 331 17.53 0.57 -14.51
N TYR A 332 18.26 -0.54 -14.64
CA TYR A 332 19.55 -0.80 -14.02
C TYR A 332 20.57 -1.17 -15.09
N THR A 333 21.83 -1.28 -14.72
CA THR A 333 22.88 -1.64 -15.69
C THR A 333 22.60 -3.04 -16.25
N GLY A 334 22.31 -3.12 -17.57
CA GLY A 334 22.07 -4.36 -18.33
C GLY A 334 20.68 -4.99 -18.16
N TYR A 335 19.87 -4.51 -17.21
CA TYR A 335 18.62 -5.15 -16.81
C TYR A 335 17.56 -4.14 -16.43
N VAL A 336 16.30 -4.47 -16.66
CA VAL A 336 15.15 -3.63 -16.31
C VAL A 336 14.27 -4.38 -15.32
N LEU A 337 13.99 -3.73 -14.19
CA LEU A 337 13.00 -4.21 -13.23
C LEU A 337 11.61 -3.84 -13.77
N ILE A 338 10.80 -4.85 -14.01
CA ILE A 338 9.46 -4.71 -14.58
C ILE A 338 8.41 -5.31 -13.65
N LYS A 339 7.15 -4.93 -13.90
CA LYS A 339 5.98 -5.55 -13.30
C LYS A 339 5.06 -6.12 -14.38
N LYS A 340 4.64 -7.36 -14.18
CA LYS A 340 3.69 -8.07 -15.04
C LYS A 340 2.68 -8.80 -14.14
N ASN A 341 1.40 -8.49 -14.31
CA ASN A 341 0.30 -9.04 -13.49
C ASN A 341 0.53 -8.87 -11.96
N GLY A 342 1.11 -7.74 -11.56
CA GLY A 342 1.42 -7.42 -10.16
C GLY A 342 2.69 -8.10 -9.61
N ILE A 343 3.32 -9.00 -10.36
CA ILE A 343 4.58 -9.68 -10.02
C ILE A 343 5.75 -8.83 -10.52
N VAL A 344 6.71 -8.60 -9.64
CA VAL A 344 7.91 -7.82 -9.92
C VAL A 344 9.06 -8.76 -10.26
N GLY A 345 9.88 -8.40 -11.25
CA GLY A 345 11.05 -9.19 -11.64
C GLY A 345 11.85 -8.52 -12.75
N PHE A 346 13.02 -9.06 -13.05
CA PHE A 346 13.94 -8.54 -14.05
C PHE A 346 13.70 -9.11 -15.44
N VAL A 347 14.08 -8.33 -16.44
CA VAL A 347 14.34 -8.78 -17.81
C VAL A 347 15.62 -8.12 -18.32
N PRO A 348 16.37 -8.73 -19.27
CA PRO A 348 17.50 -8.06 -19.92
C PRO A 348 17.05 -6.78 -20.64
N GLU A 349 17.87 -5.73 -20.65
CA GLU A 349 17.47 -4.44 -21.23
C GLU A 349 17.12 -4.52 -22.73
N GLU A 350 17.79 -5.41 -23.47
CA GLU A 350 17.64 -5.61 -24.90
C GLU A 350 16.29 -6.22 -25.32
N VAL A 351 15.49 -6.70 -24.37
CA VAL A 351 14.17 -7.29 -24.66
C VAL A 351 13.07 -6.23 -24.75
N LEU A 352 13.35 -5.00 -24.31
CA LEU A 352 12.41 -3.87 -24.29
C LEU A 352 12.81 -2.81 -25.32
N GLU A 353 11.82 -2.02 -25.75
CA GLU A 353 12.02 -0.86 -26.64
C GLU A 353 12.83 0.28 -25.99
#